data_AF-A0AAN8GI49-F1
#
_entry.id   AF-A0AAN8GI49-F1
#
_cell.length_a   1.000
_cell.length_b   1.000
_cell.length_c   1.000
_cell.angle_alpha   90.00
_cell.angle_beta   90.00
_cell.angle_gamma   90.00
#
_symmetry.space_group_name_H-M   'P 1'
#
loop_
_entity.id
_entity.type
_entity.pdbx_description
1 polymer ?
#
loop_
_entity_poly.entity_id
_entity_poly.type
_entity_poly.pdbx_seq_one_letter_code
_entity_poly.pdbx_strand_id
1 'polypeptide(L)'
;MSNQLPQLHPSCRKDWQLPPSMEDQTAPVVPAMIPQTHIIPQFDNCKILTGSTEGKLILGSLDEDVIIPSQRKCFVRISVSHLMEKFGESPTSETKKALAAALIHGFPSLKDESDSSSGFGYWFATGRIRRPATGFLEERLRNVRKRMRKRARSQSTQQ
;
A
#
# COMPACT_ATOMS: atom_id res chain seq x y z
N MET A 1 -62.21 -47.94 -5.26
CA MET A 1 -62.50 -46.60 -5.84
C MET A 1 -61.35 -46.29 -6.77
N SER A 2 -61.31 -46.88 -7.97
CA SER A 2 -62.06 -46.46 -9.18
C SER A 2 -61.67 -45.03 -9.53
N ASN A 3 -60.65 -44.87 -10.39
CA ASN A 3 -60.78 -44.63 -11.83
C ASN A 3 -61.29 -43.22 -12.14
N GLN A 4 -60.47 -42.38 -12.79
CA GLN A 4 -60.80 -41.80 -14.11
C GLN A 4 -59.57 -41.07 -14.70
N LEU A 5 -58.99 -41.70 -15.73
CA LEU A 5 -58.23 -41.11 -16.85
C LEU A 5 -59.23 -40.36 -17.79
N PRO A 6 -58.88 -39.81 -18.98
CA PRO A 6 -57.77 -38.98 -19.46
C PRO A 6 -58.27 -37.84 -20.42
N GLN A 7 -57.37 -37.29 -21.26
CA GLN A 7 -57.61 -36.76 -22.64
C GLN A 7 -58.10 -35.30 -22.80
N LEU A 8 -57.66 -34.47 -23.76
CA LEU A 8 -56.84 -34.54 -25.01
C LEU A 8 -56.31 -33.11 -25.32
N HIS A 9 -55.02 -32.88 -25.62
CA HIS A 9 -54.38 -32.79 -26.97
C HIS A 9 -54.61 -31.44 -27.70
N PRO A 10 -53.90 -31.09 -28.80
CA PRO A 10 -52.46 -31.06 -29.09
C PRO A 10 -51.99 -29.71 -29.66
N SER A 11 -50.68 -29.63 -29.94
CA SER A 11 -50.10 -29.13 -31.21
C SER A 11 -49.04 -28.06 -30.98
N CYS A 12 -47.77 -28.46 -31.11
CA CYS A 12 -46.90 -27.98 -32.19
C CYS A 12 -45.53 -28.64 -32.07
N ARG A 13 -45.32 -29.59 -32.99
CA ARG A 13 -44.03 -30.11 -33.43
C ARG A 13 -43.10 -28.93 -33.80
N LYS A 14 -41.93 -28.82 -33.17
CA LYS A 14 -40.72 -28.28 -33.80
C LYS A 14 -39.53 -29.07 -33.30
N ASP A 15 -38.87 -29.69 -34.26
CA ASP A 15 -37.64 -30.47 -34.16
C ASP A 15 -36.63 -29.80 -33.23
N TRP A 16 -36.32 -30.46 -32.11
CA TRP A 16 -35.12 -30.15 -31.35
C TRP A 16 -34.14 -31.30 -31.58
N GLN A 17 -33.25 -31.08 -32.54
CA GLN A 17 -32.08 -31.94 -32.74
C GLN A 17 -31.29 -32.04 -31.43
N LEU A 18 -30.99 -33.28 -31.04
CA LEU A 18 -29.97 -33.58 -30.05
C LEU A 18 -28.60 -33.13 -30.58
N PRO A 19 -27.79 -32.38 -29.80
CA PRO A 19 -26.41 -32.15 -30.17
C PRO A 19 -25.59 -33.44 -30.02
N PRO A 20 -24.61 -33.69 -30.91
CA PRO A 20 -23.75 -34.87 -30.86
C PRO A 20 -22.81 -34.83 -29.66
N SER A 21 -22.56 -36.03 -29.13
CA SER A 21 -21.58 -36.34 -28.10
C SER A 21 -20.15 -36.20 -28.64
N MET A 22 -19.23 -35.88 -27.72
CA MET A 22 -17.77 -35.88 -27.83
C MET A 22 -17.16 -34.81 -28.74
N GLU A 23 -16.44 -33.86 -28.14
CA GLU A 23 -15.01 -33.66 -28.38
C GLU A 23 -14.39 -32.74 -27.31
N ASP A 24 -13.14 -33.07 -27.01
CA ASP A 24 -12.24 -32.59 -25.96
C ASP A 24 -12.17 -31.05 -25.83
N GLN A 25 -12.85 -30.49 -24.83
CA GLN A 25 -12.67 -29.09 -24.44
C GLN A 25 -11.62 -29.03 -23.33
N THR A 26 -10.35 -28.96 -23.73
CA THR A 26 -9.29 -28.43 -22.88
C THR A 26 -9.69 -27.00 -22.49
N ALA A 27 -10.12 -26.81 -21.25
CA ALA A 27 -10.41 -25.50 -20.69
C ALA A 27 -9.22 -24.56 -20.93
N PRO A 28 -9.42 -23.28 -21.26
CA PRO A 28 -8.32 -22.33 -21.30
C PRO A 28 -7.71 -22.30 -19.90
N VAL A 29 -6.48 -22.80 -19.80
CA VAL A 29 -5.66 -22.72 -18.60
C VAL A 29 -5.46 -21.23 -18.35
N VAL A 30 -6.29 -20.66 -17.48
CA VAL A 30 -6.09 -19.32 -16.95
C VAL A 30 -4.67 -19.34 -16.39
N PRO A 31 -3.73 -18.52 -16.88
CA PRO A 31 -2.41 -18.47 -16.29
C PRO A 31 -2.62 -18.17 -14.80
N ALA A 32 -2.31 -19.14 -13.95
CA ALA A 32 -2.35 -18.94 -12.52
C ALA A 32 -1.48 -17.71 -12.25
N MET A 33 -2.09 -16.59 -11.83
CA MET A 33 -1.36 -15.46 -11.30
C MET A 33 -0.57 -16.01 -10.12
N ILE A 34 0.70 -16.30 -10.35
CA ILE A 34 1.66 -16.66 -9.32
C ILE A 34 1.51 -15.55 -8.27
N PRO A 35 1.18 -15.87 -7.01
CA PRO A 35 1.14 -14.86 -5.96
C PRO A 35 2.53 -14.23 -5.94
N GLN A 36 2.66 -12.99 -6.40
CA GLN A 36 3.86 -12.22 -6.17
C GLN A 36 3.94 -12.06 -4.67
N THR A 37 4.80 -12.86 -4.05
CA THR A 37 5.12 -12.76 -2.63
C THR A 37 5.85 -11.44 -2.43
N HIS A 38 5.08 -10.37 -2.27
CA HIS A 38 5.62 -9.06 -1.93
C HIS A 38 6.24 -9.16 -0.54
N ILE A 39 7.56 -9.33 -0.50
CA ILE A 39 8.33 -9.33 0.74
C ILE A 39 8.25 -7.91 1.31
N ILE A 40 7.55 -7.77 2.44
CA ILE A 40 7.48 -6.51 3.17
C ILE A 40 8.88 -6.24 3.74
N PRO A 41 9.51 -5.10 3.42
CA PRO A 41 10.85 -4.79 3.89
C PRO A 41 10.85 -4.51 5.40
N GLN A 42 11.91 -4.97 6.06
CA GLN A 42 12.19 -4.62 7.45
C GLN A 42 13.06 -3.37 7.52
N PHE A 43 12.81 -2.51 8.52
CA PHE A 43 13.52 -1.26 8.70
C PHE A 43 14.16 -1.20 10.09
N ASP A 44 15.40 -0.74 10.11
CA ASP A 44 16.15 -0.44 11.33
C ASP A 44 16.35 1.08 11.39
N ASN A 45 15.47 1.77 12.12
CA ASN A 45 15.47 3.22 12.15
C ASN A 45 16.72 3.80 12.83
N CYS A 46 17.33 3.07 13.75
CA CYS A 46 18.60 3.45 14.36
C CYS A 46 19.71 3.47 13.31
N LYS A 47 19.78 2.44 12.45
CA LYS A 47 20.72 2.42 11.31
C LYS A 47 20.44 3.54 10.31
N ILE A 48 19.16 3.80 10.00
CA ILE A 48 18.79 4.88 9.08
C ILE A 48 19.24 6.25 9.64
N LEU A 49 19.04 6.50 10.93
CA LEU A 49 19.41 7.76 11.58
C LEU A 49 20.93 7.92 11.76
N THR A 50 21.63 6.86 12.15
CA THR A 50 23.11 6.89 12.35
C THR A 50 23.89 7.18 11.08
N GLY A 51 23.28 7.00 9.90
CA GLY A 51 23.85 7.38 8.61
C GLY A 51 24.04 8.89 8.41
N SER A 52 23.57 9.75 9.32
CA SER A 52 23.73 11.21 9.24
C SER A 52 24.05 11.85 10.58
N THR A 53 24.80 12.96 10.58
CA THR A 53 25.09 13.73 11.80
C THR A 53 23.81 14.25 12.48
N GLU A 54 22.87 14.75 11.69
CA GLU A 54 21.57 15.20 12.20
C GLU A 54 20.76 14.05 12.82
N GLY A 55 20.80 12.86 12.22
CA GLY A 55 20.10 11.69 12.75
C GLY A 55 20.67 11.19 14.07
N LYS A 56 21.99 11.29 14.28
CA LYS A 56 22.63 10.99 15.57
C LYS A 56 22.16 11.95 16.68
N LEU A 57 21.99 13.23 16.39
CA LEU A 57 21.44 14.20 17.34
C LEU A 57 19.98 13.88 17.71
N ILE A 58 19.20 13.43 16.72
CA ILE A 58 17.81 13.02 16.95
C ILE A 58 17.77 11.77 17.82
N LEU A 59 18.65 10.79 17.60
CA LEU A 59 18.72 9.59 18.44
C LEU A 59 18.96 9.94 19.91
N GLY A 60 19.91 10.83 20.22
CA GLY A 60 20.13 11.26 21.60
C GLY A 60 18.91 11.94 22.23
N SER A 61 18.05 12.59 21.44
CA SER A 61 16.79 13.16 21.96
C SER A 61 15.64 12.16 22.04
N LEU A 62 15.68 11.09 21.24
CA LEU A 62 14.73 9.99 21.28
C LEU A 62 14.99 9.09 22.49
N ASP A 63 16.26 8.86 22.87
CA ASP A 63 16.63 8.08 24.06
C ASP A 63 16.11 8.74 25.35
N GLU A 64 15.98 10.07 25.36
CA GLU A 64 15.43 10.86 26.46
C GLU A 64 13.90 11.08 26.35
N ASP A 65 13.24 10.52 25.33
CA ASP A 65 11.82 10.72 25.01
C ASP A 65 11.38 12.19 24.80
N VAL A 66 12.32 13.10 24.54
CA VAL A 66 12.08 14.52 24.30
C VAL A 66 12.31 14.85 22.83
N ILE A 67 11.31 14.62 21.98
CA ILE A 67 11.37 15.03 20.57
C ILE A 67 10.64 16.35 20.29
N ILE A 68 11.38 17.36 19.83
CA ILE A 68 10.78 18.63 19.41
C ILE A 68 10.29 18.59 17.95
N PRO A 69 9.35 19.47 17.54
CA PRO A 69 8.77 19.45 16.19
C PRO A 69 9.79 19.56 15.04
N SER A 70 10.90 20.29 15.24
CA SER A 70 11.96 20.42 14.24
C SER A 70 12.74 19.10 14.04
N GLN A 71 13.07 18.41 15.12
CA GLN A 71 13.70 17.08 15.08
C GLN A 71 12.80 16.05 14.41
N ARG A 72 11.49 16.07 14.72
CA ARG A 72 10.51 15.21 14.05
C ARG A 72 10.50 15.45 12.53
N LYS A 73 10.48 16.70 12.08
CA LYS A 73 10.57 17.04 10.66
C LYS A 73 11.89 16.58 10.03
N CYS A 74 12.99 16.70 10.76
CA CYS A 74 14.31 16.25 10.32
C CYS A 74 14.36 14.72 10.18
N PHE A 75 13.82 13.99 11.15
CA PHE A 75 13.66 12.54 11.08
C PHE A 75 12.86 12.14 9.84
N VAL A 76 11.67 12.70 9.65
CA VAL A 76 10.82 12.42 8.47
C VAL A 76 11.57 12.69 7.17
N ARG A 77 12.41 13.73 7.13
CA ARG A 77 13.25 14.03 5.96
C ARG A 77 14.28 12.91 5.71
N ILE A 78 15.01 12.48 6.72
CA ILE A 78 16.01 11.40 6.61
C ILE A 78 15.33 10.10 6.17
N SER A 79 14.23 9.72 6.81
CA SER A 79 13.54 8.46 6.48
C SER A 79 12.95 8.47 5.07
N VAL A 80 12.38 9.59 4.61
CA VAL A 80 11.88 9.69 3.23
C VAL A 80 13.01 9.69 2.21
N SER A 81 14.15 10.33 2.49
CA SER A 81 15.33 10.22 1.63
C SER A 81 15.77 8.77 1.50
N HIS A 82 15.87 8.04 2.62
CA HIS A 82 16.21 6.62 2.61
C HIS A 82 15.21 5.76 1.82
N LEU A 83 13.91 6.00 1.98
CA LEU A 83 12.87 5.31 1.20
C LEU A 83 13.05 5.54 -0.29
N MET A 84 13.28 6.79 -0.70
CA MET A 84 13.42 7.12 -2.11
C MET A 84 14.69 6.55 -2.73
N GLU A 85 15.78 6.50 -1.98
CA GLU A 85 17.03 5.90 -2.40
C GLU A 85 16.89 4.39 -2.62
N LYS A 86 16.16 3.69 -1.73
CA LYS A 86 16.02 2.22 -1.79
C LYS A 86 14.90 1.72 -2.70
N PHE A 87 13.77 2.44 -2.76
CA PHE A 87 12.55 1.98 -3.43
C PHE A 87 12.09 2.92 -4.57
N GLY A 88 12.87 3.95 -4.89
CA GLY A 88 12.54 4.93 -5.92
C GLY A 88 11.51 5.97 -5.49
N GLU A 89 11.04 6.78 -6.45
CA GLU A 89 10.20 7.94 -6.15
C GLU A 89 8.78 7.62 -5.63
N SER A 90 8.31 6.38 -5.85
CA SER A 90 6.96 5.94 -5.50
C SER A 90 6.98 4.62 -4.72
N PRO A 91 7.48 4.63 -3.45
CA PRO A 91 7.42 3.46 -2.59
C PRO A 91 5.98 3.01 -2.36
N THR A 92 5.77 1.69 -2.29
CA THR A 92 4.45 1.09 -2.12
C THR A 92 3.83 1.47 -0.77
N SER A 93 2.51 1.35 -0.66
CA SER A 93 1.79 1.60 0.60
C SER A 93 2.29 0.70 1.73
N GLU A 94 2.61 -0.56 1.43
CA GLU A 94 3.12 -1.53 2.38
C GLU A 94 4.51 -1.17 2.88
N THR A 95 5.42 -0.77 2.00
CA THR A 95 6.77 -0.29 2.38
C THR A 95 6.70 0.91 3.32
N LYS A 96 5.82 1.88 3.02
CA LYS A 96 5.61 3.06 3.88
C LYS A 96 5.02 2.69 5.24
N LYS A 97 4.06 1.77 5.25
CA LYS A 97 3.45 1.23 6.48
C LYS A 97 4.49 0.49 7.33
N ALA A 98 5.33 -0.33 6.72
CA ALA A 98 6.38 -1.08 7.40
C ALA A 98 7.40 -0.14 8.06
N LEU A 99 7.81 0.93 7.38
CA LEU A 99 8.65 1.96 7.98
C LEU A 99 7.94 2.62 9.18
N ALA A 100 6.69 3.03 9.02
CA ALA A 100 5.91 3.65 10.11
C ALA A 100 5.75 2.73 11.32
N ALA A 101 5.50 1.44 11.11
CA ALA A 101 5.44 0.45 12.17
C ALA A 101 6.79 0.28 12.87
N ALA A 102 7.89 0.18 12.10
CA ALA A 102 9.23 0.10 12.66
C ALA A 102 9.60 1.34 13.48
N LEU A 103 9.08 2.52 13.13
CA LEU A 103 9.30 3.76 13.89
C LEU A 103 8.72 3.66 15.29
N ILE A 104 7.46 3.25 15.40
CA ILE A 104 6.79 3.09 16.69
C ILE A 104 7.40 1.95 17.50
N HIS A 105 7.81 0.86 16.83
CA HIS A 105 8.48 -0.25 17.50
C HIS A 105 9.86 0.17 18.07
N GLY A 106 10.63 0.94 17.31
CA GLY A 106 11.94 1.44 17.77
C GLY A 106 11.84 2.56 18.80
N PHE A 107 10.81 3.41 18.69
CA PHE A 107 10.62 4.59 19.54
C PHE A 107 9.16 4.70 19.98
N PRO A 108 8.76 4.00 21.06
CA PRO A 108 7.38 3.99 21.53
C PRO A 108 6.84 5.37 21.92
N SER A 109 7.69 6.32 22.33
CA SER A 109 7.31 7.71 22.62
C SER A 109 6.79 8.50 21.41
N LEU A 110 7.00 7.98 20.20
CA LEU A 110 6.45 8.53 18.96
C LEU A 110 5.04 8.03 18.64
N LYS A 111 4.52 7.10 19.44
CA LYS A 111 3.20 6.51 19.28
C LYS A 111 2.13 7.55 19.55
N ASP A 112 1.08 7.51 18.73
CA ASP A 112 -0.15 8.19 19.07
C ASP A 112 -0.91 7.41 20.14
N GLU A 113 -0.99 7.93 21.36
CA GLU A 113 -1.83 7.33 22.40
C GLU A 113 -3.33 7.39 22.05
N SER A 114 -3.75 8.30 21.17
CA SER A 114 -5.14 8.44 20.74
C SER A 114 -5.56 7.46 19.63
N ASP A 115 -4.62 6.80 18.96
CA ASP A 115 -4.91 5.77 17.95
C ASP A 115 -4.88 4.37 18.57
N SER A 116 -6.05 3.89 18.98
CA SER A 116 -6.22 2.56 19.60
C SER A 116 -5.96 1.38 18.64
N SER A 117 -5.86 1.62 17.32
CA SER A 117 -5.84 0.56 16.31
C SER A 117 -4.45 0.16 15.83
N SER A 118 -3.54 1.13 15.73
CA SER A 118 -2.25 0.90 15.07
C SER A 118 -1.09 1.69 15.68
N GLY A 119 -1.37 2.83 16.32
CA GLY A 119 -0.38 3.68 16.98
C GLY A 119 0.57 4.43 16.04
N PHE A 120 0.61 4.09 14.75
CA PHE A 120 1.46 4.73 13.73
C PHE A 120 0.69 5.64 12.77
N GLY A 121 -0.61 5.88 12.98
CA GLY A 121 -1.46 6.67 12.09
C GLY A 121 -0.94 8.08 11.77
N TYR A 122 -0.31 8.78 12.73
CA TYR A 122 0.33 10.08 12.49
C TYR A 122 1.51 10.00 11.51
N TRP A 123 2.20 8.87 11.46
CA TRP A 123 3.36 8.66 10.59
C TRP A 123 2.93 8.22 9.20
N PHE A 124 1.99 7.28 9.15
CA PHE A 124 1.38 6.81 7.90
C PHE A 124 -0.02 6.23 8.14
N ALA A 125 -1.00 6.76 7.41
CA ALA A 125 -2.32 6.19 7.32
C ALA A 125 -2.64 5.88 5.85
N THR A 126 -3.05 4.63 5.60
CA THR A 126 -3.44 4.18 4.26
C THR A 126 -4.66 4.98 3.79
N GLY A 127 -4.68 5.34 2.50
CA GLY A 127 -5.84 5.96 1.90
C GLY A 127 -7.08 5.05 2.00
N ARG A 128 -8.25 5.66 2.09
CA ARG A 128 -9.55 4.97 2.02
C ARG A 128 -10.25 5.36 0.72
N ILE A 129 -11.37 4.72 0.41
CA ILE A 129 -12.19 5.09 -0.74
C ILE A 129 -12.48 6.61 -0.69
N ARG A 130 -12.09 7.33 -1.75
CA ARG A 130 -12.19 8.80 -1.90
C ARG A 130 -11.35 9.64 -0.92
N ARG A 131 -10.42 9.06 -0.16
CA ARG A 131 -9.50 9.79 0.72
C ARG A 131 -8.05 9.37 0.45
N PRO A 132 -7.15 10.30 0.13
CA PRO A 132 -5.74 9.96 -0.10
C PRO A 132 -5.09 9.46 1.20
N ALA A 133 -3.96 8.75 1.07
CA ALA A 133 -3.11 8.43 2.21
C ALA A 133 -2.61 9.71 2.90
N THR A 134 -2.42 9.64 4.22
CA THR A 134 -2.01 10.76 5.07
C THR A 134 -0.88 10.35 6.02
N GLY A 135 -0.41 11.30 6.82
CA GLY A 135 0.71 11.12 7.76
C GLY A 135 1.97 11.84 7.30
N PHE A 136 2.92 12.00 8.23
CA PHE A 136 4.15 12.77 7.99
C PHE A 136 4.97 12.23 6.81
N LEU A 137 5.06 10.91 6.66
CA LEU A 137 5.82 10.28 5.59
C LEU A 137 5.19 10.57 4.21
N GLU A 138 3.86 10.41 4.10
CA GLU A 138 3.16 10.64 2.83
C GLU A 138 3.16 12.11 2.43
N GLU A 139 2.95 13.02 3.39
CA GLU A 139 3.01 14.46 3.14
C GLU A 139 4.39 14.88 2.65
N ARG A 140 5.46 14.35 3.27
CA ARG A 140 6.82 14.64 2.83
C ARG A 140 7.10 14.08 1.44
N LEU A 141 6.71 12.84 1.14
CA LEU A 141 6.84 12.25 -0.20
C LEU A 141 6.10 13.05 -1.26
N ARG A 142 4.87 13.50 -0.97
CA ARG A 142 4.10 14.38 -1.86
C ARG A 142 4.84 15.68 -2.16
N ASN A 143 5.42 16.31 -1.15
CA ASN A 143 6.18 17.54 -1.28
C ASN A 143 7.46 17.37 -2.09
N VAL A 144 8.21 16.27 -1.88
CA VAL A 144 9.41 15.98 -2.68
C VAL A 144 9.03 15.78 -4.15
N ARG A 145 8.05 14.91 -4.44
CA ARG A 145 7.55 14.68 -5.81
C ARG A 145 7.07 15.97 -6.48
N LYS A 146 6.34 16.83 -5.76
CA LYS A 146 5.90 18.14 -6.27
C LYS A 146 7.09 19.03 -6.66
N ARG A 147 8.15 19.07 -5.84
CA ARG A 147 9.37 19.85 -6.13
C ARG A 147 10.12 19.30 -7.34
N MET A 148 10.23 17.98 -7.48
CA MET A 148 10.91 17.37 -8.62
C MET A 148 10.20 17.69 -9.94
N ARG A 149 8.86 17.57 -9.99
CA ARG A 149 8.07 17.97 -11.17
C ARG A 149 8.23 19.45 -11.52
N LYS A 150 8.27 20.33 -10.51
CA LYS A 150 8.51 21.77 -10.72
C LYS A 150 9.88 22.01 -11.37
N ARG A 151 10.94 21.34 -10.88
CA ARG A 151 12.30 21.45 -11.43
C ARG A 151 12.37 20.94 -12.87
N ALA A 152 11.76 19.79 -13.17
CA ALA A 152 11.71 19.23 -14.52
C ALA A 152 11.03 20.21 -15.50
N ARG A 153 9.90 20.80 -15.11
CA ARG A 153 9.20 21.80 -15.94
C ARG A 153 10.03 23.07 -16.19
N SER A 154 10.78 23.53 -15.20
CA SER A 154 11.66 24.70 -15.36
C SER A 154 12.83 24.44 -16.31
N GLN A 155 13.33 23.19 -16.38
CA GLN A 155 14.41 22.82 -17.29
C GLN A 155 13.95 22.61 -18.74
N SER A 156 12.71 22.18 -18.95
CA SER A 156 12.15 22.00 -20.30
C SER A 156 11.83 23.31 -21.05
N THR A 157 11.83 24.46 -20.38
CA THR A 157 11.50 25.77 -20.97
C THR A 157 12.76 26.58 -21.35
N GLN A 158 13.96 26.02 -21.16
CA GLN A 158 15.24 26.65 -21.52
C GLN A 158 15.93 25.99 -22.73
N GLN A 159 15.19 25.25 -23.57
CA GLN A 159 15.66 24.71 -24.84
C GLN A 159 14.83 25.27 -25.99
#